data_AF-A0A7C8F2Q7-F1
#
_entry.id   AF-A0A7C8F2Q7-F1
#
_cell.length_a   1.000
_cell.length_b   1.000
_cell.length_c   1.000
_cell.angle_alpha   90.00
_cell.angle_beta   90.00
_cell.angle_gamma   90.00
#
_symmetry.space_group_name_H-M   'P 1'
#
loop_
_entity.id
_entity.type
_entity.pdbx_description
1 polymer ?
#
loop_
_entity_poly.entity_id
_entity_poly.type
_entity_poly.pdbx_seq_one_letter_code
_entity_poly.pdbx_strand_id
1 'polypeptide(L)'
;MPTIEHNGSSFTVDEDGFLTKGMEEWNEHWIEYVKGVEGISELSDEHRKVIDTLQDYYKKNGIAPMVRILSKTTGFPLKRIYELFPSGPGKGACKMAGLPKPTGCV
;
A
#
# COMPACT_ATOMS: atom_id res chain seq x y z
N MET A 1 -12.20 13.59 -8.72
CA MET A 1 -11.36 12.42 -8.43
C MET A 1 -11.04 11.77 -9.76
N PRO A 2 -9.76 11.67 -10.14
CA PRO A 2 -9.37 10.94 -11.34
C PRO A 2 -9.70 9.44 -11.24
N THR A 3 -9.95 8.82 -12.39
CA THR A 3 -10.16 7.38 -12.52
C THR A 3 -8.97 6.77 -13.26
N ILE A 4 -8.46 5.65 -12.74
CA ILE A 4 -7.41 4.87 -13.38
C ILE A 4 -8.03 3.61 -13.96
N GLU A 5 -7.79 3.35 -15.24
CA GLU A 5 -8.10 2.08 -15.88
C GLU A 5 -6.83 1.24 -16.02
N HIS A 6 -6.85 0.01 -15.49
CA HIS A 6 -5.73 -0.91 -15.57
C HIS A 6 -6.21 -2.36 -15.61
N ASN A 7 -5.75 -3.13 -16.61
CA ASN A 7 -6.09 -4.54 -16.79
C ASN A 7 -7.62 -4.83 -16.69
N GLY A 8 -8.45 -3.92 -17.22
CA GLY A 8 -9.92 -4.05 -17.20
C GLY A 8 -10.59 -3.68 -15.87
N SER A 9 -9.82 -3.27 -14.86
CA SER A 9 -10.33 -2.68 -13.61
C SER A 9 -10.33 -1.15 -13.67
N SER A 10 -11.25 -0.54 -12.94
CA SER A 10 -11.37 0.92 -12.77
C SER A 10 -11.21 1.28 -11.30
N PHE A 11 -10.28 2.17 -10.99
CA PHE A 11 -9.96 2.61 -9.63
C PHE A 11 -10.20 4.10 -9.48
N THR A 12 -10.95 4.51 -8.45
CA THR A 12 -11.14 5.93 -8.14
C THR A 12 -10.05 6.35 -7.16
N VAL A 13 -9.28 7.39 -7.48
CA VAL A 13 -8.18 7.84 -6.61
C VAL A 13 -8.25 9.33 -6.27
N ASP A 14 -7.55 9.70 -5.19
CA ASP A 14 -7.29 11.09 -4.83
C ASP A 14 -6.12 11.67 -5.64
N GLU A 15 -5.77 12.93 -5.36
CA GLU A 15 -4.69 13.64 -6.06
C GLU A 15 -3.29 13.04 -5.81
N ASP A 16 -3.14 12.25 -4.74
CA ASP A 16 -1.89 11.55 -4.39
C ASP A 16 -1.86 10.09 -4.86
N GLY A 17 -2.94 9.63 -5.52
CA GLY A 17 -3.08 8.30 -6.08
C GLY A 17 -3.46 7.22 -5.04
N PHE A 18 -4.15 7.58 -3.96
CA PHE A 18 -4.74 6.62 -3.03
C PHE A 18 -6.18 6.28 -3.43
N LEU A 19 -6.58 5.01 -3.25
CA LEU A 19 -7.96 4.56 -3.51
C LEU A 19 -8.94 5.31 -2.61
N THR A 20 -9.93 5.97 -3.20
CA THR A 20 -10.92 6.77 -2.45
C THR A 20 -12.00 5.90 -1.83
N LYS A 21 -12.28 4.72 -2.40
CA LYS A 21 -13.10 3.67 -1.78
C LYS A 21 -12.28 2.63 -1.01
N GLY A 22 -10.97 2.87 -0.85
CA GLY A 22 -10.07 2.00 -0.09
C GLY A 22 -10.13 0.54 -0.54
N MET A 23 -10.30 -0.37 0.42
CA MET A 23 -10.31 -1.82 0.17
C MET A 23 -11.48 -2.33 -0.65
N GLU A 24 -12.58 -1.57 -0.82
CA GLU A 24 -13.74 -2.01 -1.61
C GLU A 24 -13.44 -2.10 -3.11
N GLU A 25 -12.53 -1.24 -3.59
CA GLU A 25 -12.06 -1.23 -4.99
C GLU A 25 -10.72 -1.95 -5.17
N TRP A 26 -10.09 -2.39 -4.07
CA TRP A 26 -8.78 -3.01 -4.12
C TRP A 26 -8.84 -4.43 -4.69
N ASN A 27 -7.90 -4.73 -5.59
CA ASN A 27 -7.69 -6.07 -6.15
C ASN A 27 -6.24 -6.23 -6.63
N GLU A 28 -5.90 -7.38 -7.21
CA GLU A 28 -4.54 -7.65 -7.70
C GLU A 28 -4.06 -6.68 -8.80
N HIS A 29 -4.96 -6.23 -9.67
CA HIS A 29 -4.62 -5.25 -10.72
C HIS A 29 -4.24 -3.89 -10.14
N TRP A 30 -4.72 -3.54 -8.94
CA TRP A 30 -4.25 -2.36 -8.23
C TRP A 30 -2.77 -2.48 -7.85
N ILE A 31 -2.35 -3.65 -7.36
CA ILE A 31 -0.95 -3.89 -6.98
C ILE A 31 -0.06 -3.78 -8.22
N GLU A 32 -0.47 -4.37 -9.34
CA GLU A 32 0.23 -4.30 -10.63
C GLU A 32 0.39 -2.85 -11.11
N TYR A 33 -0.68 -2.06 -11.00
CA TYR A 33 -0.65 -0.64 -11.34
C TYR A 33 0.32 0.15 -10.44
N VAL A 34 0.16 0.04 -9.11
CA VAL A 34 0.96 0.80 -8.14
C VAL A 34 2.43 0.38 -8.20
N LYS A 35 2.73 -0.89 -8.50
CA LYS A 35 4.10 -1.37 -8.73
C LYS A 35 4.84 -0.51 -9.77
N GLY A 36 4.18 -0.21 -10.90
CA GLY A 36 4.75 0.64 -11.94
C GLY A 36 4.95 2.08 -11.48
N VAL A 37 3.97 2.64 -10.76
CA VAL A 37 4.02 4.01 -10.21
C VAL A 37 5.13 4.18 -9.16
N GLU A 38 5.32 3.18 -8.32
CA GLU A 38 6.30 3.20 -7.23
C GLU A 38 7.71 2.77 -7.67
N GLY A 39 7.91 2.41 -8.94
CA GLY A 39 9.20 2.00 -9.47
C GLY A 39 9.69 0.64 -8.94
N ILE A 40 8.77 -0.25 -8.59
CA ILE A 40 9.09 -1.59 -8.08
C ILE A 40 9.23 -2.54 -9.28
N SER A 41 10.42 -3.11 -9.50
CA SER A 41 10.67 -3.97 -10.66
C SER A 41 9.94 -5.32 -10.57
N GLU A 42 9.93 -5.94 -9.40
CA GLU A 42 9.35 -7.26 -9.14
C GLU A 42 8.59 -7.28 -7.80
N LEU A 43 7.43 -7.92 -7.79
CA LEU A 43 6.67 -8.18 -6.56
C LEU A 43 7.16 -9.49 -5.96
N SER A 44 7.96 -9.39 -4.91
CA SER A 44 8.40 -10.56 -4.13
C SER A 44 7.42 -10.91 -3.01
N ASP A 45 7.60 -12.11 -2.43
CA ASP A 45 6.84 -12.55 -1.25
C ASP A 45 6.97 -11.58 -0.07
N GLU A 46 8.08 -10.84 0.04
CA GLU A 46 8.25 -9.84 1.10
C GLU A 46 7.35 -8.62 0.88
N HIS A 47 7.12 -8.20 -0.36
CA HIS A 47 6.15 -7.15 -0.68
C HIS A 47 4.75 -7.61 -0.29
N ARG A 48 4.39 -8.83 -0.70
CA ARG A 48 3.09 -9.44 -0.36
C ARG A 48 2.89 -9.51 1.14
N LYS A 49 3.89 -9.98 1.89
CA LYS A 49 3.84 -10.05 3.36
C LYS A 49 3.55 -8.69 4.00
N VAL A 50 4.17 -7.62 3.51
CA VAL A 50 3.93 -6.26 4.03
C VAL A 50 2.53 -5.78 3.70
N ILE A 51 2.07 -5.99 2.46
CA ILE A 51 0.71 -5.65 2.00
C ILE A 51 -0.33 -6.37 2.86
N ASP A 52 -0.22 -7.69 2.98
CA ASP A 52 -1.16 -8.51 3.75
C ASP A 52 -1.17 -8.09 5.22
N THR A 53 0.01 -7.83 5.81
CA THR A 53 0.11 -7.34 7.19
C THR A 53 -0.61 -6.01 7.38
N LEU A 54 -0.48 -5.08 6.43
CA LEU A 54 -1.17 -3.80 6.47
C LEU A 54 -2.69 -3.98 6.35
N GLN A 55 -3.12 -4.83 5.43
CA GLN A 55 -4.54 -5.10 5.22
C GLN A 55 -5.19 -5.75 6.44
N ASP A 56 -4.56 -6.79 7.00
CA ASP A 56 -5.05 -7.50 8.17
C ASP A 56 -5.11 -6.58 9.39
N TYR A 57 -4.08 -5.76 9.59
CA TYR A 57 -4.07 -4.79 10.68
C TYR A 57 -5.19 -3.75 10.50
N TYR A 58 -5.40 -3.23 9.30
CA TYR A 58 -6.45 -2.26 9.03
C TYR A 58 -7.86 -2.86 9.20
N LYS A 59 -8.11 -4.07 8.65
CA LYS A 59 -9.38 -4.79 8.84
C LYS A 59 -9.71 -5.00 10.31
N LYS A 60 -8.70 -5.28 11.14
CA LYS A 60 -8.88 -5.52 12.58
C LYS A 60 -9.03 -4.25 13.41
N ASN A 61 -8.33 -3.17 13.08
CA ASN A 61 -8.20 -2.00 13.95
C ASN A 61 -8.79 -0.69 13.38
N GLY A 62 -9.18 -0.67 12.10
CA GLY A 62 -9.70 0.51 11.40
C GLY A 62 -8.64 1.57 11.08
N ILE A 63 -7.37 1.32 11.36
CA ILE A 63 -6.25 2.26 11.15
C ILE A 63 -5.00 1.52 10.64
N ALA A 64 -4.11 2.25 9.96
CA ALA A 64 -2.79 1.72 9.61
C ALA A 64 -1.92 1.50 10.87
N PRO A 65 -1.06 0.47 10.91
CA PRO A 65 -0.15 0.26 12.03
C PRO A 65 0.95 1.34 12.07
N MET A 66 1.42 1.66 13.28
CA MET A 66 2.68 2.39 13.43
C MET A 66 3.84 1.61 12.81
N VAL A 67 4.84 2.31 12.27
CA VAL A 67 6.02 1.69 11.64
C VAL A 67 6.71 0.66 12.55
N ARG A 68 6.76 0.91 13.86
CA ARG A 68 7.31 -0.04 14.85
C ARG A 68 6.50 -1.33 14.94
N ILE A 69 5.17 -1.25 14.85
CA ILE A 69 4.29 -2.43 14.85
C ILE A 69 4.47 -3.18 13.53
N LEU A 70 4.45 -2.46 12.39
CA LEU A 70 4.66 -3.06 11.08
C LEU A 70 5.98 -3.84 11.03
N SER A 71 7.08 -3.21 11.44
CA SER A 71 8.42 -3.82 11.46
C SER A 71 8.47 -5.05 12.37
N LYS A 72 7.81 -4.99 13.53
CA LYS A 72 7.74 -6.12 14.48
C LYS A 72 6.93 -7.29 13.92
N THR A 73 5.79 -7.02 13.28
CA THR A 73 4.89 -8.05 12.76
C THR A 73 5.46 -8.71 11.51
N THR A 74 6.06 -7.93 10.60
CA THR A 74 6.69 -8.50 9.39
C THR A 74 8.05 -9.12 9.69
N GLY A 75 8.72 -8.70 10.76
CA GLY A 75 10.12 -9.05 11.04
C GLY A 75 11.12 -8.25 10.20
N PHE A 76 10.66 -7.27 9.41
CA PHE A 76 11.53 -6.46 8.56
C PHE A 76 11.91 -5.15 9.25
N PRO A 77 13.21 -4.80 9.29
CA PRO A 77 13.60 -3.48 9.76
C PRO A 77 13.08 -2.40 8.78
N LEU A 78 12.90 -1.17 9.28
CA LEU A 78 12.41 -0.05 8.46
C LEU A 78 13.23 0.13 7.17
N LYS A 79 14.56 -0.04 7.23
CA LYS A 79 15.43 0.00 6.06
C LYS A 79 14.98 -0.98 4.97
N ARG A 80 14.65 -2.22 5.34
CA ARG A 80 14.17 -3.23 4.38
C ARG A 80 12.83 -2.85 3.77
N ILE A 81 11.95 -2.22 4.54
CA ILE A 81 10.67 -1.73 4.02
C ILE A 81 10.89 -0.62 2.97
N TYR A 82 11.90 0.26 3.14
CA TYR A 82 12.27 1.24 2.10
C TYR A 82 12.92 0.61 0.87
N GLU A 83 13.65 -0.50 1.03
CA GLU A 83 14.20 -1.25 -0.12
C GLU A 83 13.08 -1.92 -0.94
N LEU A 84 12.01 -2.38 -0.28
CA LEU A 84 10.84 -2.97 -0.94
C LEU A 84 9.91 -1.89 -1.52
N PHE A 85 9.66 -0.82 -0.77
CA PHE A 85 8.78 0.28 -1.16
C PHE A 85 9.60 1.56 -1.17
N PRO A 86 10.11 2.04 -2.32
CA PRO A 86 11.00 3.19 -2.39
C PRO A 86 10.42 4.47 -1.77
N SER A 87 9.10 4.70 -1.90
CA SER A 87 8.41 5.82 -1.25
C SER A 87 8.10 5.59 0.24
N GLY A 88 8.54 4.48 0.80
CA GLY A 88 8.38 4.11 2.21
C GLY A 88 7.02 3.48 2.57
N PRO A 89 6.82 3.17 3.87
CA PRO A 89 5.65 2.43 4.35
C PRO A 89 4.32 3.18 4.13
N GLY A 90 4.32 4.50 4.24
CA GLY A 90 3.10 5.30 4.07
C GLY A 90 2.72 5.50 2.60
N LYS A 91 3.57 6.17 1.84
CA LYS A 91 3.26 6.54 0.45
C LYS A 91 3.29 5.34 -0.50
N GLY A 92 4.20 4.38 -0.29
CA GLY A 92 4.31 3.18 -1.12
C GLY A 92 3.44 2.04 -0.58
N ALA A 93 3.79 1.50 0.59
CA ALA A 93 3.17 0.26 1.06
C ALA A 93 1.68 0.42 1.41
N CYS A 94 1.27 1.46 2.16
CA CYS A 94 -0.16 1.67 2.46
C CYS A 94 -0.99 1.95 1.19
N LYS A 95 -0.45 2.71 0.23
CA LYS A 95 -1.11 2.94 -1.07
C LYS A 95 -1.33 1.63 -1.81
N MET A 96 -0.27 0.82 -1.96
CA MET A 96 -0.35 -0.46 -2.64
C MET A 96 -1.30 -1.44 -1.93
N ALA A 97 -1.38 -1.37 -0.61
CA ALA A 97 -2.31 -2.16 0.20
C ALA A 97 -3.78 -1.69 0.16
N GLY A 98 -4.08 -0.57 -0.51
CA GLY A 98 -5.42 0.00 -0.61
C GLY A 98 -5.91 0.67 0.69
N LEU A 99 -4.99 1.02 1.58
CA LEU A 99 -5.30 1.77 2.80
C LEU A 99 -5.50 3.26 2.46
N PRO A 100 -6.31 3.98 3.26
CA PRO A 100 -6.48 5.41 3.07
C PRO A 100 -5.15 6.16 3.25
N LYS A 101 -5.05 7.33 2.61
CA LYS A 101 -3.90 8.22 2.74
C LYS A 101 -3.56 8.47 4.22
N PRO A 102 -2.30 8.27 4.65
CA PRO A 102 -1.91 8.55 6.03
C PRO A 102 -2.18 10.01 6.41
N THR A 103 -2.85 10.20 7.54
CA THR A 103 -3.11 11.54 8.12
C THR A 103 -2.14 11.80 9.26
N GLY A 104 -1.31 12.83 9.13
CA GLY A 104 -0.33 13.24 10.15
C GLY A 104 0.76 14.10 9.52
N CYS A 105 1.34 15.04 10.28
CA CYS A 105 2.45 15.85 9.80
C CYS A 105 3.67 14.95 9.55
N VAL A 106 4.12 14.91 8.30
CA VAL A 106 5.48 14.48 7.91
C VAL A 106 6.47 15.59 8.19
#